data_AF-A0A960K2S5-F1
#
_entry.id   AF-A0A960K2S5-F1
#
_cell.length_a   1.000
_cell.length_b   1.000
_cell.length_c   1.000
_cell.angle_alpha   90.00
_cell.angle_beta   90.00
_cell.angle_gamma   90.00
#
_symmetry.space_group_name_H-M   'P 1'
#
loop_
_entity.id
_entity.type
_entity.pdbx_description
1 polymer ?
#
loop_
_entity_poly.entity_id
_entity_poly.type
_entity_poly.pdbx_seq_one_letter_code
_entity_poly.pdbx_strand_id
1 'polypeptide(L)' 'MQYKDYYKTLGVSKDAPSSEIQKAYRKLARKFHPDINKEPDAEVRFKEIGEAYEVLK' A
#
# COMPACT_ATOMS: atom_id res chain seq x y z
N MET A 1 -16.50 -8.58 -11.38
CA MET A 1 -15.18 -7.92 -11.19
C MET A 1 -15.04 -7.59 -9.72
N GLN A 2 -14.04 -8.15 -9.01
CA GLN A 2 -13.69 -7.59 -7.70
C GLN A 2 -12.97 -6.28 -7.96
N TYR A 3 -13.60 -5.16 -7.61
CA TYR A 3 -12.92 -3.87 -7.60
C TYR A 3 -11.94 -3.87 -6.42
N LYS A 4 -10.65 -3.75 -6.71
CA LYS A 4 -9.63 -3.54 -5.68
C LYS A 4 -9.81 -2.14 -5.11
N ASP A 5 -10.08 -2.04 -3.81
CA ASP A 5 -10.16 -0.76 -3.12
C ASP A 5 -8.76 -0.34 -2.67
N TYR A 6 -8.04 0.35 -3.56
CA TYR A 6 -6.66 0.78 -3.31
C TYR A 6 -6.54 1.78 -2.16
N TYR A 7 -7.57 2.58 -1.90
CA TYR A 7 -7.62 3.47 -0.74
C TYR A 7 -7.66 2.65 0.55
N LYS A 8 -8.45 1.58 0.57
CA LYS A 8 -8.46 0.62 1.68
C LYS A 8 -7.13 -0.13 1.83
N THR A 9 -6.50 -0.52 0.72
CA THR A 9 -5.17 -1.17 0.73
C THR A 9 -4.10 -0.28 1.36
N LEU A 10 -4.11 1.02 1.05
CA LEU A 10 -3.21 2.00 1.67
C LEU A 10 -3.69 2.49 3.04
N GLY A 11 -4.92 2.15 3.44
CA GLY A 11 -5.52 2.58 4.70
C GLY A 11 -5.78 4.08 4.77
N VAL A 12 -6.12 4.70 3.64
CA VAL A 12 -6.39 6.15 3.51
C VAL A 12 -7.82 6.40 3.06
N SER A 13 -8.30 7.63 3.27
CA SER A 13 -9.60 8.06 2.73
C SER A 13 -9.57 8.16 1.20
N LYS A 14 -10.73 8.06 0.56
CA LYS A 14 -10.87 8.30 -0.90
C LYS A 14 -10.57 9.75 -1.28
N ASP A 15 -10.77 10.66 -0.33
CA ASP A 15 -10.48 12.09 -0.48
C ASP A 15 -9.08 12.46 0.02
N ALA A 16 -8.23 11.47 0.33
CA ALA A 16 -6.89 11.72 0.85
C ALA A 16 -6.04 12.44 -0.20
N PRO A 17 -5.30 13.50 0.18
CA PRO A 17 -4.40 14.17 -0.75
C PRO A 17 -3.22 13.26 -1.12
N SER A 18 -2.60 13.50 -2.28
CA SER A 18 -1.44 12.72 -2.76
C SER A 18 -0.29 12.65 -1.74
N SER A 19 -0.13 13.67 -0.89
CA SER A 19 0.84 13.67 0.20
C SER A 19 0.55 12.62 1.29
N GLU A 20 -0.73 12.38 1.59
CA GLU A 20 -1.15 11.35 2.53
C GLU A 20 -1.01 9.95 1.94
N ILE A 21 -1.38 9.79 0.66
CA ILE A 21 -1.19 8.55 -0.11
C ILE A 21 0.30 8.17 -0.12
N GLN A 22 1.18 9.14 -0.42
CA GLN A 22 2.63 8.92 -0.41
C GLN A 22 3.16 8.56 0.99
N LYS A 23 2.66 9.22 2.04
CA LYS A 23 3.06 8.94 3.43
C LYS A 23 2.62 7.54 3.86
N ALA A 24 1.40 7.14 3.51
CA ALA A 24 0.85 5.82 3.79
C ALA A 24 1.65 4.72 3.07
N TYR A 25 1.92 4.91 1.78
CA TYR A 25 2.77 4.01 0.99
C TYR A 25 4.13 3.80 1.65
N ARG A 26 4.87 4.88 1.97
CA ARG A 26 6.21 4.77 2.58
C ARG A 26 6.19 4.01 3.91
N LYS A 27 5.16 4.25 4.74
CA LYS A 27 4.98 3.56 6.02
C LYS A 27 4.75 2.07 5.83
N LEU A 28 3.84 1.71 4.92
CA LEU A 28 3.47 0.33 4.65
C LEU A 28 4.58 -0.43 3.91
N ALA A 29 5.24 0.19 2.93
CA ALA A 29 6.39 -0.36 2.22
C ALA A 29 7.52 -0.72 3.19
N ARG A 30 7.82 0.13 4.18
CA ARG A 30 8.81 -0.19 5.22
C ARG A 30 8.35 -1.32 6.15
N LYS A 31 7.06 -1.41 6.46
CA LYS A 31 6.48 -2.45 7.32
C LYS A 31 6.50 -3.83 6.67
N PHE A 32 6.31 -3.90 5.36
CA PHE A 32 6.23 -5.15 4.60
C PHE A 32 7.45 -5.39 3.70
N HIS A 33 8.51 -4.59 3.85
CA HIS A 33 9.73 -4.75 3.07
C HIS A 33 10.34 -6.15 3.31
N PRO A 34 10.76 -6.89 2.27
CA PRO A 34 11.28 -8.25 2.42
C PRO A 34 12.55 -8.32 3.29
N ASP A 35 13.29 -7.22 3.41
CA ASP A 35 14.47 -7.15 4.30
C ASP A 35 14.08 -7.00 5.78
N ILE A 36 12.90 -6.47 6.08
CA ILE A 36 12.44 -6.16 7.44
C ILE A 36 11.43 -7.22 7.92
N ASN A 37 10.52 -7.62 7.03
CA ASN A 37 9.44 -8.55 7.32
C ASN A 37 9.66 -9.85 6.54
N LYS A 38 9.80 -10.97 7.27
CA LYS A 38 10.01 -12.32 6.74
C LYS A 38 8.75 -13.18 6.76
N GLU A 39 7.60 -12.59 7.09
CA GLU A 39 6.32 -13.31 7.03
C GLU A 39 6.00 -13.69 5.58
N PRO A 40 5.41 -14.87 5.35
CA PRO A 40 5.13 -15.37 4.01
C PRO A 40 4.12 -14.51 3.23
N ASP A 41 3.31 -13.70 3.92
CA ASP A 41 2.35 -12.76 3.32
C ASP A 41 2.94 -11.36 3.07
N ALA A 42 4.14 -11.06 3.59
CA ALA A 42 4.75 -9.74 3.49
C ALA A 42 5.01 -9.34 2.03
N GLU A 43 5.50 -10.26 1.21
CA GLU A 43 5.75 -10.01 -0.22
C GLU A 43 4.45 -9.72 -0.98
N VAL A 44 3.38 -10.47 -0.68
CA VAL A 44 2.06 -10.28 -1.31
C VAL A 44 1.52 -8.90 -0.95
N ARG A 45 1.54 -8.55 0.34
CA ARG A 45 1.10 -7.24 0.82
C ARG A 45 1.95 -6.11 0.22
N PHE A 46 3.26 -6.28 0.16
CA PHE A 46 4.16 -5.30 -0.44
C PHE A 46 3.81 -5.02 -1.90
N LYS A 47 3.51 -6.07 -2.69
CA LYS A 47 3.05 -5.93 -4.08
C LYS A 47 1.71 -5.21 -4.18
N GLU A 48 0.73 -5.57 -3.34
CA GLU A 48 -0.59 -4.91 -3.31
C GLU A 48 -0.48 -3.42 -2.96
N ILE A 49 0.39 -3.07 -2.00
CA ILE A 49 0.67 -1.69 -1.60
C ILE A 49 1.34 -0.91 -2.74
N GLY A 50 2.26 -1.54 -3.46
CA GLY A 50 2.91 -0.95 -4.64
C GLY A 50 1.92 -0.69 -5.78
N GLU A 51 1.08 -1.67 -6.10
CA GLU A 51 0.02 -1.52 -7.10
C GLU A 51 -0.96 -0.39 -6.73
N ALA A 52 -1.39 -0.35 -5.46
CA ALA A 52 -2.27 0.70 -4.97
C ALA A 52 -1.66 2.10 -5.09
N TYR A 53 -0.38 2.25 -4.75
CA TYR A 53 0.31 3.53 -4.86
C TYR A 53 0.50 3.97 -6.32
N GLU A 54 0.88 3.06 -7.22
CA GLU A 54 1.06 3.39 -8.63
C GLU A 54 -0.23 3.83 -9.32
N VAL A 55 -1.39 3.31 -8.89
CA VAL A 55 -2.70 3.72 -9.40
C VAL A 55 -3.18 5.05 -8.81
N LEU A 56 -2.82 5.35 -7.56
CA LEU A 56 -3.35 6.51 -6.82
C LEU A 56 -2.43 7.75 -6.80
N LYS A 57 -1.19 7.66 -7.29
CA LYS A 57 -0.21 8.76 -7.25
C LYS A 57 -0.52 9.92 -8.19
#